data_AF-A0AAD4GAI8-F1
#
_entry.id   AF-A0AAD4GAI8-F1
#
_cell.length_a   1.000
_cell.length_b   1.000
_cell.length_c   1.000
_cell.angle_alpha   90.00
_cell.angle_beta   90.00
_cell.angle_gamma   90.00
#
_symmetry.space_group_name_H-M   'P 1'
#
loop_
_entity.id
_entity.type
_entity.pdbx_description
1 polymer ?
#
loop_
_entity_poly.entity_id
_entity_poly.type
_entity_poly.pdbx_seq_one_letter_code
_entity_poly.pdbx_strand_id
1 'polypeptide(L)'
;MSDSPEELDSAEELNDDTQLTIRIPNPKVYMARQSQWKGRRGKPRCDHCRMNNLKCDRVLPTCNHCSWINGRECKYTPLPTPAHRGIPRCDRCRLRNLKCDRNLPVCNHCAEDSKTECNYTPKKRHKVPSDHTTVRDKQTPPYGAKTASFLVSEIPSSEEPSSVPRNSQGDSSDGHSFYGQNVASSSHRRPRGSLSDVSRRDDKSPHNQFKTPEPSGRQTASSSSVPPRQTLTTNKLSFISHSFSDQGTISSKPLVESWGHPLFAPLPDVIIQRISNVNPVEMPNRAQFEENFARFLDGLPPELLETAALTPEVYADVCRFLSGDEADHLSDRLKMWVSFHHVRLGSEKYHLLLIPRDAFFQLAASEEEKLRRDYINHIDNHPNTSSTISPKADVIDHELGGFDWTRAFERIPVRNQIYDILVYAHRTHSSSTSMVSETRRIGMAAITWPMVEIFTQLCPLCSLRNKSNSSHSIKSEHPHGACDENTRH
;
A
#
# COMPACT_ATOMS: atom_id res chain seq x y z
N MET A 1 62.17 -81.36 28.08
CA MET A 1 61.08 -82.07 28.77
C MET A 1 60.66 -81.17 29.90
N SER A 2 59.49 -80.54 29.76
CA SER A 2 58.30 -80.87 30.57
C SER A 2 58.48 -80.25 31.96
N ASP A 3 57.62 -79.43 32.53
CA ASP A 3 56.21 -79.09 32.38
C ASP A 3 56.05 -77.65 32.92
N SER A 4 54.91 -77.00 32.70
CA SER A 4 54.04 -76.56 33.81
C SER A 4 53.04 -75.45 33.44
N PRO A 5 51.95 -75.34 34.23
CA PRO A 5 50.75 -74.59 33.92
C PRO A 5 50.48 -73.41 34.90
N GLU A 6 49.29 -72.83 34.76
CA GLU A 6 48.42 -72.26 35.82
C GLU A 6 48.69 -70.89 36.49
N GLU A 7 47.54 -70.21 36.68
CA GLU A 7 47.18 -69.20 37.68
C GLU A 7 47.91 -67.84 37.72
N LEU A 8 47.15 -66.75 37.48
CA LEU A 8 46.58 -65.91 38.56
C LEU A 8 45.84 -64.69 37.98
N ASP A 9 44.54 -64.68 38.27
CA ASP A 9 43.74 -63.57 38.79
C ASP A 9 44.42 -62.19 38.94
N SER A 10 43.81 -61.13 38.40
CA SER A 10 43.93 -59.75 38.93
C SER A 10 42.97 -58.75 38.26
N ALA A 11 41.99 -58.35 39.06
CA ALA A 11 41.52 -56.98 39.25
C ALA A 11 40.64 -56.32 38.18
N GLU A 12 39.34 -56.41 38.46
CA GLU A 12 38.35 -55.35 38.27
C GLU A 12 38.91 -53.94 38.56
N GLU A 13 38.75 -53.02 37.60
CA GLU A 13 38.54 -51.61 37.91
C GLU A 13 37.60 -50.98 36.87
N LEU A 14 36.33 -50.90 37.26
CA LEU A 14 35.43 -49.76 37.12
C LEU A 14 35.71 -48.79 35.94
N ASN A 15 35.00 -48.97 34.83
CA ASN A 15 34.68 -47.83 33.97
C ASN A 15 33.26 -47.95 33.44
N ASP A 16 32.30 -47.67 34.34
CA ASP A 16 30.88 -47.57 34.04
C ASP A 16 30.60 -46.21 33.37
N ASP A 17 31.14 -46.04 32.17
CA ASP A 17 30.74 -44.97 31.24
C ASP A 17 29.35 -45.32 30.71
N THR A 18 28.37 -45.07 31.57
CA THR A 18 26.93 -45.01 31.27
C THR A 18 26.72 -43.98 30.16
N GLN A 19 26.85 -44.46 28.92
CA GLN A 19 26.50 -43.77 27.70
C GLN A 19 25.01 -43.41 27.80
N LEU A 20 24.73 -42.19 28.27
CA LEU A 20 23.39 -41.61 28.30
C LEU A 20 22.90 -41.47 26.86
N THR A 21 22.26 -42.54 26.38
CA THR A 21 21.55 -42.57 25.11
C THR A 21 20.38 -41.60 25.22
N ILE A 22 20.58 -40.37 24.73
CA ILE A 22 19.50 -39.42 24.52
C ILE A 22 18.57 -40.05 23.50
N ARG A 23 17.47 -40.68 23.96
CA ARG A 23 16.44 -41.25 23.08
C ARG A 23 15.81 -40.11 22.27
N ILE A 24 16.25 -39.97 21.02
CA ILE A 24 15.64 -39.06 20.06
C ILE A 24 14.25 -39.64 19.72
N PRO A 25 13.14 -38.93 20.03
CA PRO A 25 11.81 -39.44 19.72
C PRO A 25 11.64 -39.64 18.22
N ASN A 26 10.98 -40.74 17.84
CA ASN A 26 10.70 -41.15 16.48
C ASN A 26 10.20 -39.98 15.60
N PRO A 27 10.83 -39.71 14.44
CA PRO A 27 10.54 -38.54 13.59
C PRO A 27 9.08 -38.44 13.13
N LYS A 28 8.34 -39.56 13.08
CA LYS A 28 6.91 -39.56 12.73
C LYS A 28 6.02 -38.84 13.74
N VAL A 29 6.41 -38.78 15.01
CA VAL A 29 5.67 -38.03 16.05
C VAL A 29 5.92 -36.52 15.95
N TYR A 30 7.03 -36.12 15.33
CA TYR A 30 7.45 -34.72 15.25
C TYR A 30 6.63 -33.90 14.26
N MET A 31 6.18 -34.50 13.16
CA MET A 31 5.33 -33.83 12.16
C MET A 31 3.91 -33.58 12.68
N ALA A 32 3.35 -34.51 13.46
CA ALA A 32 1.97 -34.42 13.96
C ALA A 32 1.75 -33.38 15.07
N ARG A 33 2.80 -33.00 15.82
CA ARG A 33 2.69 -32.02 16.92
C ARG A 33 2.97 -30.57 16.53
N GLN A 34 3.42 -30.26 15.31
CA GLN A 34 3.73 -28.86 14.94
C GLN A 34 2.51 -27.91 15.00
N SER A 35 1.29 -28.42 14.87
CA SER A 35 0.07 -27.62 14.94
C SER A 35 -0.28 -27.11 16.36
N GLN A 36 0.31 -27.67 17.42
CA GLN A 36 0.02 -27.30 18.81
C GLN A 36 1.07 -26.39 19.47
N TRP A 37 2.18 -26.06 18.79
CA TRP A 37 3.17 -25.09 19.30
C TRP A 37 2.73 -23.63 19.10
N LYS A 38 1.46 -23.34 19.41
CA LYS A 38 0.92 -21.98 19.49
C LYS A 38 1.40 -21.34 20.81
N GLY A 39 2.71 -21.28 21.00
CA GLY A 39 3.33 -20.55 22.10
C GLY A 39 2.95 -19.08 22.02
N ARG A 40 2.88 -18.39 23.17
CA ARG A 40 2.54 -16.95 23.30
C ARG A 40 3.42 -15.99 22.48
N ARG A 41 4.47 -16.49 21.82
CA ARG A 41 5.24 -15.77 20.81
C ARG A 41 4.52 -15.96 19.48
N GLY A 42 3.62 -15.04 19.15
CA GLY A 42 2.73 -15.11 17.98
C GLY A 42 3.42 -15.43 16.64
N LYS A 43 2.60 -15.61 15.59
CA LYS A 43 3.01 -16.02 14.22
C LYS A 43 4.36 -15.40 13.78
N PRO A 44 5.23 -16.13 13.06
CA PRO A 44 6.51 -15.58 12.60
C PRO A 44 6.30 -14.35 11.70
N ARG A 45 7.26 -13.41 11.70
CA ARG A 45 7.30 -12.32 10.70
C ARG A 45 7.55 -12.93 9.31
N CYS A 46 6.99 -12.33 8.25
CA CYS A 46 7.32 -12.73 6.88
C CYS A 46 8.81 -12.57 6.59
N ASP A 47 9.32 -13.26 5.56
CA ASP A 47 10.73 -13.30 5.22
C ASP A 47 11.29 -11.92 4.90
N HIS A 48 10.55 -11.07 4.18
CA HIS A 48 10.94 -9.71 3.85
C HIS A 48 11.12 -8.83 5.10
N CYS A 49 10.12 -8.80 5.99
CA CYS A 49 10.23 -8.05 7.25
C CYS A 49 11.28 -8.65 8.19
N ARG A 50 11.50 -9.97 8.14
CA ARG A 50 12.52 -10.64 8.95
C ARG A 50 13.94 -10.26 8.50
N MET A 51 14.22 -10.28 7.20
CA MET A 51 15.54 -9.94 6.65
C MET A 51 15.90 -8.47 6.84
N ASN A 52 14.92 -7.58 6.71
CA ASN A 52 15.12 -6.13 6.84
C ASN A 52 14.85 -5.62 8.27
N ASN A 53 14.65 -6.52 9.23
CA ASN A 53 14.29 -6.23 10.61
C ASN A 53 13.10 -5.26 10.81
N LEU A 54 12.15 -5.24 9.87
CA LEU A 54 10.94 -4.42 9.93
C LEU A 54 9.93 -5.00 10.93
N LYS A 55 9.03 -4.14 11.42
CA LYS A 55 7.80 -4.62 12.09
C LYS A 55 6.96 -5.37 11.05
N CYS A 56 6.24 -6.40 11.48
CA CYS A 56 5.36 -7.18 10.62
C CYS A 56 4.07 -7.39 11.40
N ASP A 57 2.96 -6.92 10.84
CA ASP A 57 1.62 -7.12 11.38
C ASP A 57 1.10 -8.55 11.16
N ARG A 58 1.80 -9.35 10.34
CA ARG A 58 1.58 -10.80 10.12
C ARG A 58 0.19 -11.12 9.57
N VAL A 59 -0.43 -10.13 8.92
CA VAL A 59 -1.65 -10.33 8.15
C VAL A 59 -1.31 -11.24 6.96
N LEU A 60 -2.17 -12.22 6.72
CA LEU A 60 -2.09 -13.13 5.57
C LEU A 60 -3.14 -12.70 4.54
N PRO A 61 -2.86 -12.80 3.23
CA PRO A 61 -1.67 -13.39 2.61
C PRO A 61 -0.44 -12.46 2.57
N THR A 62 -0.64 -11.15 2.74
CA THR A 62 0.39 -10.10 2.64
C THR A 62 0.34 -9.20 3.87
N CYS A 63 1.49 -8.96 4.49
CA CYS A 63 1.63 -8.03 5.60
C CYS A 63 1.57 -6.58 5.09
N ASN A 64 1.12 -5.60 5.89
CA ASN A 64 1.01 -4.20 5.41
C ASN A 64 2.34 -3.67 4.88
N HIS A 65 3.47 -3.96 5.53
CA HIS A 65 4.77 -3.53 5.00
C HIS A 65 5.13 -4.11 3.64
N CYS A 66 4.63 -5.30 3.30
CA CYS A 66 4.83 -5.90 1.99
C CYS A 66 3.78 -5.47 0.96
N SER A 67 2.58 -5.04 1.38
CA SER A 67 1.54 -4.58 0.44
C SER A 67 1.92 -3.26 -0.24
N TRP A 68 2.64 -2.37 0.45
CA TRP A 68 3.10 -1.09 -0.11
C TRP A 68 4.28 -1.23 -1.07
N ILE A 69 5.07 -2.30 -0.96
CA ILE A 69 6.25 -2.51 -1.83
C ILE A 69 5.80 -3.31 -3.05
N ASN A 70 5.33 -2.60 -4.08
CA ASN A 70 4.83 -3.13 -5.34
C ASN A 70 5.66 -4.32 -5.87
N GLY A 71 5.14 -5.54 -5.69
CA GLY A 71 5.63 -6.75 -6.34
C GLY A 71 6.50 -7.69 -5.51
N ARG A 72 6.76 -7.43 -4.22
CA ARG A 72 7.46 -8.43 -3.36
C ARG A 72 6.49 -9.41 -2.72
N GLU A 73 6.67 -10.69 -3.01
CA GLU A 73 5.86 -11.77 -2.44
C GLU A 73 6.09 -11.89 -0.92
N CYS A 74 5.02 -11.81 -0.13
CA CYS A 74 5.09 -11.90 1.33
C CYS A 74 5.16 -13.37 1.78
N LYS A 75 6.34 -13.98 1.60
CA LYS A 75 6.57 -15.39 1.98
C LYS A 75 6.79 -15.55 3.48
N TYR A 76 6.31 -16.65 4.03
CA TYR A 76 6.53 -17.05 5.41
C TYR A 76 7.28 -18.38 5.43
N THR A 77 8.60 -18.35 5.24
CA THR A 77 9.42 -19.56 5.39
C THR A 77 9.38 -20.01 6.85
N PRO A 78 8.84 -21.22 7.15
CA PRO A 78 8.79 -21.73 8.50
C PRO A 78 10.22 -21.72 9.05
N LEU A 79 10.39 -21.10 10.22
CA LEU A 79 11.69 -21.13 10.88
C LEU A 79 12.03 -22.60 11.18
N PRO A 80 13.28 -23.03 10.97
CA PRO A 80 13.72 -24.34 11.45
C PRO A 80 13.33 -24.43 12.92
N THR A 81 12.66 -25.53 13.27
CA THR A 81 11.92 -25.66 14.54
C THR A 81 12.76 -25.16 15.72
N PRO A 82 12.18 -24.41 16.69
CA PRO A 82 12.91 -23.84 17.85
C PRO A 82 13.63 -24.83 18.77
N ALA A 83 13.66 -26.11 18.41
CA ALA A 83 14.24 -27.25 19.14
C ALA A 83 15.67 -27.01 19.64
N HIS A 84 16.43 -26.11 19.02
CA HIS A 84 17.84 -25.93 19.34
C HIS A 84 18.13 -24.82 20.36
N ARG A 85 17.12 -24.09 20.88
CA ARG A 85 17.39 -23.08 21.93
C ARG A 85 17.73 -23.69 23.30
N GLY A 86 17.31 -24.92 23.56
CA GLY A 86 17.64 -25.64 24.81
C GLY A 86 18.93 -26.46 24.75
N ILE A 87 19.49 -26.66 23.55
CA ILE A 87 20.68 -27.49 23.36
C ILE A 87 21.92 -26.62 23.61
N PRO A 88 22.88 -27.06 24.47
CA PRO A 88 24.12 -26.32 24.67
C PRO A 88 24.92 -26.22 23.36
N ARG A 89 25.90 -25.30 23.30
CA ARG A 89 26.89 -25.32 22.20
C ARG A 89 27.66 -26.64 22.27
N CYS A 90 27.97 -27.27 21.14
CA CYS A 90 28.85 -28.45 21.13
C CYS A 90 30.20 -28.10 21.80
N ASP A 91 30.88 -29.11 22.33
CA ASP A 91 32.08 -28.97 23.14
C ASP A 91 33.18 -28.24 22.38
N ARG A 92 33.36 -28.55 21.09
CA ARG A 92 34.32 -27.85 20.23
C ARG A 92 34.02 -26.36 20.07
N CYS A 93 32.80 -26.01 19.68
CA CYS A 93 32.43 -24.59 19.53
C CYS A 93 32.44 -23.87 20.88
N ARG A 94 32.19 -24.57 21.99
CA ARG A 94 32.30 -24.04 23.34
C ARG A 94 33.75 -23.72 23.70
N LEU A 95 34.67 -24.66 23.47
CA LEU A 95 36.10 -24.52 23.73
C LEU A 95 36.74 -23.43 22.85
N ARG A 96 36.38 -23.37 21.57
CA ARG A 96 36.87 -22.35 20.63
C ARG A 96 36.08 -21.03 20.67
N ASN A 97 35.12 -20.91 21.59
CA ASN A 97 34.19 -19.78 21.70
C ASN A 97 33.50 -19.36 20.38
N LEU A 98 33.22 -20.32 19.50
CA LEU A 98 32.49 -20.11 18.25
C LEU A 98 30.97 -20.12 18.47
N LYS A 99 30.23 -19.54 17.51
CA LYS A 99 28.76 -19.54 17.50
C LYS A 99 28.24 -20.86 16.92
N CYS A 100 28.00 -21.84 17.78
CA CYS A 100 27.38 -23.10 17.37
C CYS A 100 25.94 -22.88 16.88
N ASP A 101 25.66 -23.34 15.66
CA ASP A 101 24.34 -23.44 15.02
C ASP A 101 23.48 -24.56 15.62
N ARG A 102 24.10 -25.48 16.38
CA ARG A 102 23.46 -26.55 17.17
C ARG A 102 22.70 -27.57 16.34
N ASN A 103 23.02 -27.69 15.05
CA ASN A 103 22.53 -28.76 14.20
C ASN A 103 23.01 -30.11 14.77
N LEU A 104 22.09 -31.06 14.88
CA LEU A 104 22.39 -32.43 15.27
C LEU A 104 22.33 -33.33 14.02
N PRO A 105 23.19 -34.35 13.90
CA PRO A 105 24.18 -34.80 14.89
C PRO A 105 25.46 -33.95 14.94
N VAL A 106 25.79 -33.23 13.85
CA VAL A 106 27.01 -32.43 13.71
C VAL A 106 26.65 -30.99 13.37
N CYS A 107 27.26 -30.03 14.05
CA CYS A 107 27.08 -28.60 13.80
C CYS A 107 27.85 -28.16 12.54
N ASN A 108 27.40 -27.14 11.81
CA ASN A 108 28.02 -26.76 10.52
C ASN A 108 29.52 -26.45 10.66
N HIS A 109 29.92 -25.78 11.76
CA HIS A 109 31.33 -25.52 12.03
C HIS A 109 32.18 -26.77 12.28
N CYS A 110 31.58 -27.85 12.81
CA CYS A 110 32.28 -29.10 13.00
C CYS A 110 32.26 -29.97 11.74
N ALA A 111 31.25 -29.81 10.87
CA ALA A 111 31.14 -30.52 9.60
C ALA A 111 32.25 -30.10 8.61
N GLU A 112 32.62 -28.81 8.61
CA GLU A 112 33.68 -28.28 7.74
C GLU A 112 35.08 -28.76 8.16
N ASP A 113 35.30 -28.92 9.46
CA ASP A 113 36.57 -29.34 10.03
C ASP A 113 36.53 -30.84 10.38
N SER A 114 36.64 -31.70 9.38
CA SER A 114 36.50 -33.19 9.40
C SER A 114 37.35 -33.97 10.43
N LYS A 115 38.12 -33.32 11.29
CA LYS A 115 39.14 -33.94 12.16
C LYS A 115 38.71 -34.17 13.61
N THR A 116 37.55 -33.65 14.07
CA THR A 116 37.13 -33.83 15.47
C THR A 116 35.63 -34.02 15.60
N GLU A 117 35.22 -34.93 16.46
CA GLU A 117 33.82 -35.28 16.75
C GLU A 117 33.03 -34.11 17.37
N CYS A 118 31.76 -33.96 16.98
CA CYS A 118 30.88 -32.89 17.42
C CYS A 118 30.01 -33.34 18.61
N ASN A 119 30.58 -33.29 19.82
CA ASN A 119 29.90 -33.78 21.03
C ASN A 119 29.14 -32.67 21.76
N TYR A 120 27.98 -32.99 22.32
CA TYR A 120 27.11 -32.05 23.05
C TYR A 120 26.98 -32.46 24.52
N THR A 121 28.02 -32.20 25.32
CA THR A 121 28.00 -32.56 26.75
C THR A 121 27.12 -31.60 27.56
N PRO A 122 26.10 -32.08 28.32
CA PRO A 122 25.31 -31.24 29.21
C PRO A 122 26.19 -30.46 30.19
N LYS A 123 25.94 -29.17 30.35
CA LYS A 123 26.72 -28.34 31.29
C LYS A 123 26.41 -28.78 32.72
N LYS A 124 27.30 -29.58 33.34
CA LYS A 124 27.25 -29.93 34.77
C LYS A 124 27.27 -28.62 35.55
N ARG A 125 26.11 -28.21 36.09
CA ARG A 125 26.05 -27.05 36.99
C ARG A 125 26.84 -27.44 38.22
N HIS A 126 27.90 -26.69 38.52
CA HIS A 126 28.55 -26.76 39.82
C HIS A 126 27.46 -26.45 40.86
N LYS A 127 26.99 -27.47 41.59
CA LYS A 127 26.23 -27.24 42.82
C LYS A 127 27.22 -26.56 43.76
N VAL A 128 27.01 -25.28 44.02
CA VAL A 128 27.71 -24.58 45.08
C VAL A 128 27.25 -25.24 46.39
N PRO A 129 28.16 -25.79 47.23
CA PRO A 129 27.79 -26.29 48.55
C PRO A 129 27.09 -25.16 49.31
N SER A 130 25.83 -25.38 49.67
CA SER A 130 25.06 -24.42 50.47
C SER A 130 25.44 -24.58 51.93
N ASP A 131 26.57 -23.99 52.30
CA ASP A 131 26.88 -23.68 53.69
C ASP A 131 26.23 -22.34 54.05
N HIS A 132 25.00 -22.40 54.56
CA HIS A 132 24.48 -21.45 55.52
C HIS A 132 23.41 -22.13 56.38
N THR A 133 23.89 -22.90 57.33
CA THR A 133 23.26 -23.04 58.65
C THR A 133 23.10 -21.66 59.28
N THR A 134 21.87 -21.25 59.59
CA THR A 134 21.52 -20.61 60.88
C THR A 134 20.01 -20.72 61.12
N VAL A 135 19.66 -21.65 62.00
CA VAL A 135 18.78 -21.48 63.16
C VAL A 135 17.58 -20.53 62.98
N ARG A 136 16.37 -21.09 62.81
CA ARG A 136 15.35 -21.00 63.88
C ARG A 136 14.19 -21.97 63.68
N ASP A 137 13.95 -22.69 64.77
CA ASP A 137 12.75 -23.44 65.13
C ASP A 137 11.42 -22.73 64.81
N LYS A 138 10.52 -23.44 64.13
CA LYS A 138 9.15 -23.67 64.63
C LYS A 138 8.43 -24.77 63.85
N GLN A 139 7.79 -25.63 64.63
CA GLN A 139 7.12 -26.89 64.27
C GLN A 139 5.84 -26.72 63.43
N THR A 140 5.71 -27.57 62.40
CA THR A 140 4.58 -28.43 61.91
C THR A 140 3.13 -28.12 62.37
N PRO A 141 2.04 -28.42 61.58
CA PRO A 141 1.87 -29.61 60.73
C PRO A 141 1.09 -29.43 59.37
N PRO A 142 0.85 -30.51 58.59
CA PRO A 142 0.65 -30.50 57.12
C PRO A 142 -0.80 -30.75 56.66
N TYR A 143 -0.99 -30.82 55.33
CA TYR A 143 -2.23 -30.98 54.51
C TYR A 143 -2.93 -29.65 54.17
N GLY A 144 -3.39 -29.39 52.94
CA GLY A 144 -3.48 -30.21 51.73
C GLY A 144 -3.93 -29.34 50.55
N ALA A 145 -3.78 -29.89 49.35
CA ALA A 145 -4.17 -29.30 48.09
C ALA A 145 -5.65 -28.90 48.03
N LYS A 146 -5.97 -27.74 47.44
CA LYS A 146 -6.86 -27.59 46.27
C LYS A 146 -7.31 -26.13 46.07
N THR A 147 -7.52 -25.86 44.77
CA THR A 147 -8.51 -24.94 44.18
C THR A 147 -8.30 -23.43 44.27
N ALA A 148 -8.09 -22.90 43.06
CA ALA A 148 -8.38 -21.55 42.63
C ALA A 148 -9.74 -21.04 43.16
N SER A 149 -9.74 -19.81 43.66
CA SER A 149 -10.90 -18.93 43.66
C SER A 149 -10.39 -17.48 43.66
N PHE A 150 -10.63 -16.78 42.55
CA PHE A 150 -10.46 -15.34 42.42
C PHE A 150 -11.75 -14.71 42.97
N LEU A 151 -11.73 -14.26 44.22
CA LEU A 151 -12.83 -13.49 44.78
C LEU A 151 -12.59 -12.00 44.53
N VAL A 152 -13.56 -11.42 43.82
CA VAL A 152 -13.85 -10.00 43.65
C VAL A 152 -14.17 -9.43 45.03
N SER A 153 -13.53 -8.33 45.42
CA SER A 153 -13.89 -7.59 46.63
C SER A 153 -15.00 -6.58 46.32
N GLU A 154 -16.16 -6.80 46.93
CA GLU A 154 -17.22 -5.82 47.16
C GLU A 154 -16.74 -4.76 48.18
N ILE A 155 -17.12 -3.49 47.97
CA ILE A 155 -16.94 -2.39 48.92
C ILE A 155 -18.34 -1.81 49.21
N PRO A 156 -18.69 -1.46 50.47
CA PRO A 156 -20.07 -1.38 50.91
C PRO A 156 -20.73 0.00 50.73
N SER A 157 -22.06 -0.09 50.63
CA SER A 157 -23.09 0.94 50.74
C SER A 157 -23.09 1.65 52.10
N SER A 158 -23.32 2.97 52.11
CA SER A 158 -23.83 3.70 53.29
C SER A 158 -24.85 4.75 52.85
N GLU A 159 -25.96 4.78 53.58
CA GLU A 159 -27.21 5.49 53.32
C GLU A 159 -27.18 7.01 53.64
N GLU A 160 -28.16 7.69 53.03
CA GLU A 160 -28.74 9.05 53.22
C GLU A 160 -28.90 9.56 54.69
N PRO A 161 -29.29 10.83 55.01
CA PRO A 161 -30.17 11.74 54.23
C PRO A 161 -29.95 13.28 54.32
N SER A 162 -30.76 13.99 53.52
CA SER A 162 -31.44 15.29 53.81
C SER A 162 -30.96 16.62 53.17
N SER A 163 -31.86 17.14 52.32
CA SER A 163 -32.38 18.53 52.18
C SER A 163 -31.54 19.69 51.58
N VAL A 164 -31.92 20.07 50.33
CA VAL A 164 -32.27 21.41 49.72
C VAL A 164 -31.72 22.73 50.33
N PRO A 165 -31.65 23.87 49.57
CA PRO A 165 -31.11 24.19 48.24
C PRO A 165 -30.15 25.44 48.24
N ARG A 166 -29.73 25.86 47.03
CA ARG A 166 -29.31 27.21 46.54
C ARG A 166 -27.84 27.42 46.12
N ASN A 167 -27.74 27.91 44.87
CA ASN A 167 -26.71 28.73 44.22
C ASN A 167 -25.51 29.16 45.06
N SER A 168 -24.30 28.96 44.54
CA SER A 168 -23.37 30.05 44.16
C SER A 168 -22.09 29.50 43.52
N GLN A 169 -21.54 30.32 42.63
CA GLN A 169 -20.22 30.24 42.00
C GLN A 169 -19.08 30.08 43.02
N GLY A 170 -17.98 29.44 42.60
CA GLY A 170 -16.66 29.70 43.16
C GLY A 170 -15.77 28.48 43.35
N ASP A 171 -14.85 28.31 42.38
CA ASP A 171 -13.47 27.79 42.42
C ASP A 171 -12.91 26.93 43.59
N SER A 172 -11.99 26.04 43.16
CA SER A 172 -11.05 25.18 43.91
C SER A 172 -11.62 23.85 44.43
N SER A 173 -10.97 22.69 44.28
CA SER A 173 -9.74 22.28 43.62
C SER A 173 -9.68 20.74 43.70
N ASP A 174 -8.95 20.12 42.77
CA ASP A 174 -8.23 18.85 42.95
C ASP A 174 -9.01 17.52 42.89
N GLY A 175 -8.55 16.62 42.02
CA GLY A 175 -9.23 15.36 41.71
C GLY A 175 -8.69 14.67 40.46
N HIS A 176 -7.52 14.05 40.62
CA HIS A 176 -6.78 13.21 39.68
C HIS A 176 -7.60 12.43 38.63
N SER A 177 -7.30 12.66 37.35
CA SER A 177 -7.49 11.66 36.28
C SER A 177 -6.20 11.47 35.49
N PHE A 178 -5.64 10.29 35.68
CA PHE A 178 -4.44 9.75 35.07
C PHE A 178 -4.83 9.00 33.79
N TYR A 179 -4.39 9.46 32.61
CA TYR A 179 -3.77 8.64 31.54
C TYR A 179 -3.22 9.50 30.38
N GLY A 180 -1.89 9.63 30.37
CA GLY A 180 -1.00 9.58 29.21
C GLY A 180 -1.37 10.28 27.91
N GLN A 181 -1.10 11.59 27.82
CA GLN A 181 -1.03 12.36 26.58
C GLN A 181 0.40 12.87 26.41
N ASN A 182 1.18 12.26 25.50
CA ASN A 182 2.53 12.72 25.17
C ASN A 182 2.46 13.74 24.04
N VAL A 183 2.68 15.01 24.39
CA VAL A 183 2.83 16.13 23.45
C VAL A 183 4.32 16.44 23.31
N ALA A 184 4.85 16.35 22.10
CA ALA A 184 6.05 17.08 21.71
C ALA A 184 5.59 18.32 20.92
N SER A 185 5.46 19.45 21.60
CA SER A 185 5.27 20.76 20.95
C SER A 185 6.53 21.58 21.09
N SER A 186 7.16 21.88 19.95
CA SER A 186 8.17 22.91 19.80
C SER A 186 7.46 24.25 19.60
N SER A 187 7.74 25.21 20.48
CA SER A 187 7.15 26.56 20.48
C SER A 187 7.87 27.49 19.49
N HIS A 188 7.10 28.11 18.61
CA HIS A 188 7.46 29.29 17.83
C HIS A 188 7.67 30.53 18.71
N ARG A 189 8.64 31.37 18.35
CA ARG A 189 8.60 32.83 18.58
C ARG A 189 8.89 33.56 17.27
N ARG A 190 7.91 34.32 16.77
CA ARG A 190 8.12 35.48 15.89
C ARG A 190 7.09 36.57 16.21
N PRO A 191 7.43 37.85 15.96
CA PRO A 191 6.81 38.97 16.63
C PRO A 191 5.66 39.61 15.86
N ARG A 192 4.88 40.34 16.67
CA ARG A 192 3.68 41.13 16.44
C ARG A 192 3.93 42.39 15.59
N GLY A 193 2.93 42.76 14.79
CA GLY A 193 2.70 44.10 14.26
C GLY A 193 1.77 44.01 13.05
N SER A 194 0.84 44.91 12.76
CA SER A 194 0.19 46.02 13.49
C SER A 194 -1.10 46.29 12.70
N LEU A 195 -2.11 46.80 13.38
CA LEU A 195 -3.45 47.11 12.90
C LEU A 195 -3.52 48.36 12.01
N SER A 196 -4.46 48.35 11.06
CA SER A 196 -5.24 49.47 10.50
C SER A 196 -6.37 48.82 9.69
N ASP A 197 -7.66 48.86 10.04
CA ASP A 197 -8.60 49.94 10.39
C ASP A 197 -8.72 51.03 9.33
N VAL A 198 -9.62 50.80 8.36
CA VAL A 198 -10.32 51.86 7.62
C VAL A 198 -11.77 51.41 7.38
N SER A 199 -12.67 52.22 7.93
CA SER A 199 -14.12 52.16 7.85
C SER A 199 -14.66 52.94 6.63
N ARG A 200 -15.97 52.81 6.35
CA ARG A 200 -16.87 53.63 5.48
C ARG A 200 -16.90 53.26 3.98
N ARG A 201 -18.05 53.23 3.28
CA ARG A 201 -19.38 53.85 3.47
C ARG A 201 -20.43 53.15 2.60
N ASP A 202 -21.68 53.13 3.07
CA ASP A 202 -22.90 52.96 2.28
C ASP A 202 -23.02 54.04 1.18
N ASP A 203 -23.57 53.68 0.02
CA ASP A 203 -24.65 54.47 -0.58
C ASP A 203 -25.52 53.68 -1.57
N LYS A 204 -26.83 53.93 -1.47
CA LYS A 204 -27.90 53.39 -2.29
C LYS A 204 -28.12 54.29 -3.52
N SER A 205 -28.44 53.71 -4.69
CA SER A 205 -29.75 53.85 -5.38
C SER A 205 -29.66 53.65 -6.91
N PRO A 206 -30.78 53.27 -7.56
CA PRO A 206 -30.86 52.76 -8.93
C PRO A 206 -31.41 53.79 -9.94
N HIS A 207 -31.20 53.58 -11.25
CA HIS A 207 -32.24 53.71 -12.28
C HIS A 207 -31.76 53.48 -13.74
N ASN A 208 -32.59 52.71 -14.47
CA ASN A 208 -33.09 52.89 -15.85
C ASN A 208 -32.10 52.99 -17.03
N GLN A 209 -32.10 52.02 -17.95
CA GLN A 209 -33.01 51.80 -19.10
C GLN A 209 -32.42 52.34 -20.42
N PHE A 210 -32.66 51.52 -21.45
CA PHE A 210 -32.93 51.85 -22.85
C PHE A 210 -31.82 51.76 -23.92
N LYS A 211 -32.15 50.88 -24.89
CA LYS A 211 -32.07 51.01 -26.36
C LYS A 211 -30.73 50.74 -27.06
N THR A 212 -30.69 49.53 -27.63
CA THR A 212 -30.28 49.24 -29.01
C THR A 212 -30.69 50.33 -29.99
N PRO A 213 -29.86 50.62 -31.02
CA PRO A 213 -30.11 49.99 -32.31
C PRO A 213 -28.85 49.62 -33.13
N GLU A 214 -28.95 48.49 -33.84
CA GLU A 214 -28.29 48.21 -35.13
C GLU A 214 -28.73 49.25 -36.21
N PRO A 215 -28.07 49.43 -37.39
CA PRO A 215 -27.51 48.36 -38.22
C PRO A 215 -26.28 48.70 -39.10
N SER A 216 -25.80 47.65 -39.79
CA SER A 216 -25.21 47.65 -41.15
C SER A 216 -23.78 48.18 -41.39
N GLY A 217 -22.91 47.24 -41.81
CA GLY A 217 -22.30 47.38 -43.14
C GLY A 217 -20.79 47.09 -43.26
N ARG A 218 -20.48 46.32 -44.31
CA ARG A 218 -19.21 46.19 -45.06
C ARG A 218 -18.17 45.14 -44.66
N GLN A 219 -18.25 44.04 -45.41
CA GLN A 219 -17.20 43.42 -46.23
C GLN A 219 -15.83 44.12 -46.25
N THR A 220 -14.75 43.34 -46.04
CA THR A 220 -13.59 43.29 -46.95
C THR A 220 -12.80 41.99 -46.75
N ALA A 221 -12.17 41.56 -47.84
CA ALA A 221 -11.57 40.25 -48.07
C ALA A 221 -10.14 40.08 -47.55
N SER A 222 -9.74 38.80 -47.47
CA SER A 222 -8.43 38.22 -47.83
C SER A 222 -7.12 38.89 -47.40
N SER A 223 -6.26 38.13 -46.68
CA SER A 223 -4.94 37.71 -47.20
C SER A 223 -4.11 36.94 -46.16
N SER A 224 -3.21 36.12 -46.70
CA SER A 224 -2.47 35.02 -46.11
C SER A 224 -1.01 35.36 -45.74
N SER A 225 -0.46 34.52 -44.85
CA SER A 225 0.93 33.98 -44.79
C SER A 225 2.14 34.91 -44.55
N VAL A 226 3.00 34.55 -43.57
CA VAL A 226 4.46 34.23 -43.68
C VAL A 226 5.02 33.81 -42.28
N PRO A 227 5.87 32.76 -42.15
CA PRO A 227 6.61 32.45 -40.92
C PRO A 227 8.08 32.94 -40.94
N PRO A 228 8.73 33.16 -39.77
CA PRO A 228 10.10 33.68 -39.71
C PRO A 228 11.20 32.59 -39.73
N ARG A 229 12.36 33.07 -40.18
CA ARG A 229 13.58 32.39 -40.64
C ARG A 229 14.54 32.09 -39.48
N GLN A 230 15.10 30.89 -39.41
CA GLN A 230 16.13 30.49 -38.44
C GLN A 230 17.55 30.79 -38.97
N THR A 231 18.44 31.23 -38.08
CA THR A 231 19.86 31.50 -38.34
C THR A 231 20.73 30.36 -37.80
N LEU A 232 21.66 29.92 -38.66
CA LEU A 232 22.70 28.93 -38.40
C LEU A 232 23.88 29.54 -37.63
N THR A 233 24.44 28.80 -36.67
CA THR A 233 25.79 29.00 -36.16
C THR A 233 26.54 27.67 -36.05
N THR A 234 27.75 27.69 -36.59
CA THR A 234 28.70 26.59 -36.78
C THR A 234 29.65 26.43 -35.59
N ASN A 235 30.02 25.20 -35.21
CA ASN A 235 31.42 24.74 -35.21
C ASN A 235 31.62 23.25 -34.86
N LYS A 236 32.64 22.69 -35.52
CA LYS A 236 33.08 21.30 -35.67
C LYS A 236 33.65 20.65 -34.40
N LEU A 237 33.59 19.31 -34.33
CA LEU A 237 34.76 18.41 -34.14
C LEU A 237 34.38 16.99 -34.62
N SER A 238 35.24 16.39 -35.43
CA SER A 238 34.97 15.20 -36.26
C SER A 238 35.37 13.89 -35.58
N PHE A 239 34.47 12.91 -35.53
CA PHE A 239 34.79 11.50 -35.35
C PHE A 239 34.31 10.70 -36.57
N ILE A 240 35.09 9.69 -36.95
CA ILE A 240 34.89 8.85 -38.14
C ILE A 240 33.58 8.06 -37.99
N SER A 241 32.55 8.41 -38.77
CA SER A 241 31.29 7.67 -38.88
C SER A 241 31.29 6.78 -40.11
N HIS A 242 30.85 5.53 -39.92
CA HIS A 242 30.49 4.63 -41.00
C HIS A 242 29.20 5.11 -41.66
N SER A 243 29.28 5.51 -42.92
CA SER A 243 28.14 5.96 -43.71
C SER A 243 27.28 4.79 -44.17
N PHE A 244 26.28 4.42 -43.39
CA PHE A 244 25.04 3.90 -43.95
C PHE A 244 24.20 5.09 -44.40
N SER A 245 23.49 4.97 -45.52
CA SER A 245 22.61 6.03 -46.04
C SER A 245 21.43 6.27 -45.08
N ASP A 246 21.69 7.06 -44.03
CA ASP A 246 20.72 7.69 -43.15
C ASP A 246 20.12 8.90 -43.86
N GLN A 247 19.12 8.67 -44.70
CA GLN A 247 18.13 9.72 -44.97
C GLN A 247 17.22 9.80 -43.74
N GLY A 248 17.75 10.51 -42.74
CA GLY A 248 17.16 10.77 -41.44
C GLY A 248 15.81 11.44 -41.53
N THR A 249 14.77 10.62 -41.69
CA THR A 249 13.49 10.93 -41.07
C THR A 249 13.72 10.79 -39.58
N ILE A 250 13.76 11.93 -38.88
CA ILE A 250 13.64 11.97 -37.42
C ILE A 250 12.27 11.35 -37.14
N SER A 251 12.25 10.03 -36.95
CA SER A 251 11.09 9.30 -36.50
C SER A 251 10.88 9.74 -35.07
N SER A 252 10.16 10.86 -34.92
CA SER A 252 9.62 11.30 -33.65
C SER A 252 8.90 10.09 -33.09
N LYS A 253 9.47 9.49 -32.03
CA LYS A 253 8.86 8.32 -31.39
C LYS A 253 7.38 8.65 -31.21
N PRO A 254 6.45 7.86 -31.77
CA PRO A 254 5.05 8.11 -31.53
C PRO A 254 4.87 8.09 -30.02
N LEU A 255 4.49 9.22 -29.44
CA LEU A 255 4.18 9.32 -28.02
C LEU A 255 2.67 9.12 -27.88
N VAL A 256 2.25 8.52 -26.77
CA VAL A 256 0.83 8.48 -26.44
C VAL A 256 0.37 9.91 -26.17
N GLU A 257 -0.45 10.46 -27.07
CA GLU A 257 -1.04 11.77 -26.89
C GLU A 257 -2.20 11.70 -25.89
N SER A 258 -2.08 12.44 -24.78
CA SER A 258 -3.16 12.54 -23.80
C SER A 258 -4.33 13.34 -24.37
N TRP A 259 -5.55 12.93 -24.07
CA TRP A 259 -6.73 13.70 -24.45
C TRP A 259 -6.75 15.06 -23.74
N GLY A 260 -7.00 16.12 -24.51
CA GLY A 260 -7.10 17.48 -24.03
C GLY A 260 -8.28 18.20 -24.68
N HIS A 261 -9.00 19.00 -23.89
CA HIS A 261 -10.08 19.85 -24.38
C HIS A 261 -10.09 21.16 -23.57
N PRO A 262 -10.23 22.34 -24.20
CA PRO A 262 -10.06 23.62 -23.54
C PRO A 262 -11.06 23.90 -22.41
N LEU A 263 -12.26 23.33 -22.50
CA LEU A 263 -13.32 23.49 -21.49
C LEU A 263 -13.23 22.51 -20.31
N PHE A 264 -12.39 21.48 -20.37
CA PHE A 264 -12.28 20.48 -19.30
C PHE A 264 -10.92 20.59 -18.63
N ALA A 265 -10.87 20.30 -17.33
CA ALA A 265 -9.59 20.31 -16.63
C ALA A 265 -8.66 19.24 -17.26
N PRO A 266 -7.37 19.54 -17.53
CA PRO A 266 -6.42 18.53 -17.99
C PRO A 266 -6.18 17.49 -16.89
N LEU A 267 -5.70 16.29 -17.22
CA LEU A 267 -5.23 15.34 -16.20
C LEU A 267 -4.08 15.96 -15.38
N PRO A 268 -3.85 15.53 -14.13
CA PRO A 268 -2.69 15.94 -13.36
C PRO A 268 -1.38 15.84 -14.14
N ASP A 269 -0.50 16.85 -14.06
CA ASP A 269 0.74 16.93 -14.84
C ASP A 269 1.63 15.69 -14.70
N VAL A 270 1.70 15.13 -13.50
CA VAL A 270 2.44 13.89 -13.23
C VAL A 270 1.90 12.69 -14.02
N ILE A 271 0.60 12.66 -14.33
CA ILE A 271 -0.01 11.63 -15.17
C ILE A 271 0.39 11.89 -16.62
N ILE A 272 0.19 13.12 -17.11
CA ILE A 272 0.52 13.52 -18.49
C ILE A 272 2.00 13.26 -18.79
N GLN A 273 2.90 13.72 -17.93
CA GLN A 273 4.34 13.52 -18.05
C GLN A 273 4.74 12.04 -18.03
N ARG A 274 4.03 11.19 -17.28
CA ARG A 274 4.31 9.76 -17.26
C ARG A 274 3.81 9.07 -18.52
N ILE A 275 2.61 9.42 -19.00
CA ILE A 275 2.03 8.90 -20.25
C ILE A 275 2.91 9.27 -21.44
N SER A 276 3.46 10.50 -21.48
CA SER A 276 4.33 10.95 -22.57
C SER A 276 5.64 10.16 -22.67
N ASN A 277 5.99 9.37 -21.66
CA ASN A 277 7.17 8.49 -21.66
C ASN A 277 6.83 7.02 -21.93
N VAL A 278 5.55 6.67 -22.07
CA VAL A 278 5.09 5.30 -22.36
C VAL A 278 5.24 5.00 -23.85
N ASN A 279 5.78 3.83 -24.17
CA ASN A 279 5.85 3.33 -25.53
C ASN A 279 4.44 2.92 -26.02
N PRO A 280 3.88 3.54 -27.06
CA PRO A 280 2.53 3.21 -27.52
C PRO A 280 2.40 1.78 -28.06
N VAL A 281 3.51 1.18 -28.53
CA VAL A 281 3.50 -0.21 -29.04
C VAL A 281 3.25 -1.24 -27.93
N GLU A 282 3.53 -0.85 -26.68
CA GLU A 282 3.31 -1.70 -25.50
C GLU A 282 1.88 -1.58 -24.95
N MET A 283 1.12 -0.58 -25.39
CA MET A 283 -0.21 -0.26 -24.90
C MET A 283 -1.30 -0.74 -25.87
N PRO A 284 -2.55 -0.95 -25.38
CA PRO A 284 -3.70 -1.17 -26.26
C PRO A 284 -3.86 -0.05 -27.29
N ASN A 285 -4.37 -0.36 -28.47
CA ASN A 285 -4.76 0.69 -29.41
C ASN A 285 -5.97 1.48 -28.84
N ARG A 286 -5.89 2.82 -28.85
CA ARG A 286 -6.94 3.70 -28.30
C ARG A 286 -8.31 3.46 -28.93
N ALA A 287 -8.40 3.43 -30.25
CA ALA A 287 -9.66 3.23 -30.96
C ALA A 287 -10.25 1.84 -30.66
N GLN A 288 -9.41 0.81 -30.61
CA GLN A 288 -9.85 -0.53 -30.23
C GLN A 288 -10.37 -0.58 -28.79
N PHE A 289 -9.71 0.10 -27.85
CA PHE A 289 -10.21 0.22 -26.48
C PHE A 289 -11.55 0.95 -26.43
N GLU A 290 -11.66 2.12 -27.08
CA GLU A 290 -12.89 2.92 -27.10
C GLU A 290 -14.08 2.14 -27.69
N GLU A 291 -13.85 1.34 -28.73
CA GLU A 291 -14.87 0.47 -29.32
C GLU A 291 -15.33 -0.63 -28.35
N ASN A 292 -14.39 -1.34 -27.71
CA ASN A 292 -14.74 -2.37 -26.73
C ASN A 292 -15.41 -1.77 -25.49
N PHE A 293 -14.97 -0.58 -25.08
CA PHE A 293 -15.56 0.15 -23.97
C PHE A 293 -16.96 0.65 -24.29
N ALA A 294 -17.22 1.13 -25.51
CA ALA A 294 -18.56 1.47 -25.98
C ALA A 294 -19.49 0.25 -25.95
N ARG A 295 -19.05 -0.89 -26.52
CA ARG A 295 -19.84 -2.13 -26.49
C ARG A 295 -20.14 -2.61 -25.05
N PHE A 296 -19.21 -2.42 -24.13
CA PHE A 296 -19.44 -2.71 -22.72
C PHE A 296 -20.52 -1.80 -22.12
N LEU A 297 -20.45 -0.49 -22.37
CA LEU A 297 -21.44 0.47 -21.89
C LEU A 297 -22.82 0.18 -22.48
N ASP A 298 -22.92 -0.11 -23.77
CA ASP A 298 -24.19 -0.45 -24.44
C ASP A 298 -24.84 -1.73 -23.88
N GLY A 299 -24.05 -2.61 -23.26
CA GLY A 299 -24.54 -3.81 -22.57
C GLY A 299 -24.97 -3.58 -21.12
N LEU A 300 -24.77 -2.38 -20.56
CA LEU A 300 -25.21 -2.06 -19.21
C LEU A 300 -26.72 -1.78 -19.19
N PRO A 301 -27.41 -2.12 -18.08
CA PRO A 301 -28.77 -1.62 -17.84
C PRO A 301 -28.81 -0.09 -17.98
N PRO A 302 -29.88 0.50 -18.56
CA PRO A 302 -30.01 1.95 -18.75
C PRO A 302 -29.73 2.74 -17.46
N GLU A 303 -30.06 2.12 -16.33
CA GLU A 303 -29.78 2.61 -15.01
C GLU A 303 -28.28 2.85 -14.75
N LEU A 304 -27.44 1.88 -15.06
CA LEU A 304 -26.01 2.00 -14.81
C LEU A 304 -25.33 2.85 -15.88
N LEU A 305 -25.81 2.79 -17.12
CA LEU A 305 -25.25 3.48 -18.27
C LEU A 305 -25.02 4.97 -18.01
N GLU A 306 -26.02 5.67 -17.50
CA GLU A 306 -25.99 7.12 -17.29
C GLU A 306 -24.91 7.57 -16.29
N THR A 307 -24.53 6.70 -15.37
CA THR A 307 -23.60 7.00 -14.26
C THR A 307 -22.25 6.30 -14.37
N ALA A 308 -22.11 5.34 -15.30
CA ALA A 308 -20.92 4.52 -15.42
C ALA A 308 -19.73 5.29 -16.01
N ALA A 309 -19.96 6.10 -17.04
CA ALA A 309 -18.94 6.93 -17.67
C ALA A 309 -19.57 8.13 -18.37
N LEU A 310 -19.37 9.32 -17.81
CA LEU A 310 -19.99 10.54 -18.31
C LEU A 310 -19.31 10.99 -19.62
N THR A 311 -20.11 11.15 -20.68
CA THR A 311 -19.63 11.80 -21.92
C THR A 311 -19.33 13.28 -21.64
N PRO A 312 -18.54 13.96 -22.49
CA PRO A 312 -18.25 15.38 -22.31
C PRO A 312 -19.50 16.25 -22.11
N GLU A 313 -20.56 15.96 -22.84
CA GLU A 313 -21.83 16.70 -22.81
C GLU A 313 -22.51 16.55 -21.45
N VAL A 314 -22.76 15.30 -21.03
CA VAL A 314 -23.40 14.99 -19.74
C VAL A 314 -22.54 15.50 -18.57
N TYR A 315 -21.22 15.38 -18.67
CA TYR A 315 -20.29 15.90 -17.66
C TYR A 315 -20.41 17.42 -17.51
N ALA A 316 -20.51 18.14 -18.62
CA ALA A 316 -20.71 19.59 -18.63
C ALA A 316 -22.10 19.98 -18.08
N ASP A 317 -23.15 19.22 -18.41
CA ASP A 317 -24.49 19.41 -17.84
C ASP A 317 -24.49 19.28 -16.32
N VAL A 318 -23.82 18.25 -15.77
CA VAL A 318 -23.66 18.09 -14.32
C VAL A 318 -22.90 19.27 -13.70
N CYS A 319 -21.85 19.77 -14.36
CA CYS A 319 -21.11 20.94 -13.88
C CYS A 319 -22.02 22.19 -13.84
N ARG A 320 -22.80 22.45 -14.90
CA ARG A 320 -23.75 23.58 -14.96
C ARG A 320 -24.81 23.48 -13.86
N PHE A 321 -25.40 22.30 -13.70
CA PHE A 321 -26.36 22.02 -12.63
C PHE A 321 -25.77 22.31 -11.24
N LEU A 322 -24.54 21.88 -10.98
CA LEU A 322 -23.85 22.13 -9.71
C LEU A 322 -23.45 23.61 -9.50
N SER A 323 -23.26 24.37 -10.56
CA SER A 323 -23.05 25.82 -10.51
C SER A 323 -24.33 26.61 -10.24
N GLY A 324 -25.50 25.97 -10.23
CA GLY A 324 -26.80 26.62 -10.09
C GLY A 324 -27.33 27.24 -11.39
N ASP A 325 -26.71 26.91 -12.53
CA ASP A 325 -27.23 27.24 -13.86
C ASP A 325 -28.32 26.21 -14.26
N GLU A 326 -29.23 26.61 -15.14
CA GLU A 326 -30.52 25.95 -15.44
C GLU A 326 -30.57 24.41 -15.23
N ALA A 327 -31.45 23.97 -14.32
CA ALA A 327 -31.55 22.58 -13.84
C ALA A 327 -32.38 21.63 -14.72
N ASP A 328 -32.83 22.11 -15.89
CA ASP A 328 -33.88 21.44 -16.67
C ASP A 328 -33.37 20.31 -17.56
N HIS A 329 -32.05 20.22 -17.78
CA HIS A 329 -31.46 19.23 -18.68
C HIS A 329 -30.99 17.94 -18.01
N LEU A 330 -30.85 17.91 -16.68
CA LEU A 330 -30.36 16.74 -15.97
C LEU A 330 -31.51 15.80 -15.57
N SER A 331 -31.38 14.52 -15.88
CA SER A 331 -32.37 13.51 -15.47
C SER A 331 -32.49 13.43 -13.94
N ASP A 332 -33.66 13.06 -13.44
CA ASP A 332 -33.89 12.88 -11.99
C ASP A 332 -32.95 11.85 -11.38
N ARG A 333 -32.57 10.85 -12.17
CA ARG A 333 -31.63 9.82 -11.78
C ARG A 333 -30.23 10.38 -11.58
N LEU A 334 -29.74 11.19 -12.51
CA LEU A 334 -28.41 11.77 -12.43
C LEU A 334 -28.35 12.84 -11.33
N LYS A 335 -29.44 13.60 -11.12
CA LYS A 335 -29.62 14.48 -9.94
C LYS A 335 -29.50 13.70 -8.63
N MET A 336 -30.17 12.56 -8.55
CA MET A 336 -30.12 11.66 -7.39
C MET A 336 -28.71 11.08 -7.17
N TRP A 337 -28.04 10.64 -8.25
CA TRP A 337 -26.65 10.16 -8.18
C TRP A 337 -25.68 11.24 -7.69
N VAL A 338 -25.79 12.47 -8.24
CA VAL A 338 -25.02 13.64 -7.80
C VAL A 338 -25.20 13.90 -6.30
N SER A 339 -26.44 13.82 -5.82
CA SER A 339 -26.77 14.01 -4.40
C SER A 339 -26.17 12.90 -3.52
N PHE A 340 -26.36 11.63 -3.89
CA PHE A 340 -25.89 10.49 -3.10
C PHE A 340 -24.37 10.40 -3.00
N HIS A 341 -23.67 10.70 -4.09
CA HIS A 341 -22.21 10.67 -4.11
C HIS A 341 -21.57 11.99 -3.65
N HIS A 342 -22.37 12.95 -3.18
CA HIS A 342 -21.90 14.27 -2.75
C HIS A 342 -21.01 14.93 -3.80
N VAL A 343 -21.39 14.84 -5.08
CA VAL A 343 -20.57 15.38 -6.17
C VAL A 343 -20.47 16.90 -6.03
N ARG A 344 -19.27 17.43 -6.24
CA ARG A 344 -18.94 18.85 -6.12
C ARG A 344 -18.29 19.37 -7.40
N LEU A 345 -18.48 20.66 -7.65
CA LEU A 345 -17.70 21.38 -8.65
C LEU A 345 -16.26 21.55 -8.14
N GLY A 346 -15.28 21.20 -8.98
CA GLY A 346 -13.86 21.22 -8.68
C GLY A 346 -13.04 22.31 -9.37
N SER A 347 -13.69 23.17 -10.17
CA SER A 347 -13.05 24.29 -10.87
C SER A 347 -14.13 25.32 -11.25
N GLU A 348 -13.78 26.60 -11.23
CA GLU A 348 -14.62 27.69 -11.73
C GLU A 348 -14.34 28.00 -13.20
N LYS A 349 -13.15 27.63 -13.70
CA LYS A 349 -12.70 27.88 -15.07
C LYS A 349 -12.96 26.72 -16.03
N TYR A 350 -12.95 25.49 -15.53
CA TYR A 350 -13.05 24.27 -16.29
C TYR A 350 -14.21 23.41 -15.78
N HIS A 351 -14.76 22.56 -16.64
CA HIS A 351 -15.61 21.46 -16.20
C HIS A 351 -14.76 20.44 -15.45
N LEU A 352 -15.00 20.34 -14.15
CA LEU A 352 -14.35 19.38 -13.25
C LEU A 352 -15.31 18.99 -12.12
N LEU A 353 -15.53 17.69 -11.97
CA LEU A 353 -16.34 17.08 -10.94
C LEU A 353 -15.45 16.35 -9.93
N LEU A 354 -15.73 16.55 -8.65
CA LEU A 354 -15.06 15.93 -7.51
C LEU A 354 -16.06 15.14 -6.68
N ILE A 355 -15.60 14.06 -6.07
CA ILE A 355 -16.31 13.31 -5.03
C ILE A 355 -15.42 13.30 -3.78
N PRO A 356 -15.93 13.62 -2.57
CA PRO A 356 -15.14 13.46 -1.36
C PRO A 356 -14.77 11.99 -1.16
N ARG A 357 -13.61 11.69 -0.56
CA ARG A 357 -13.28 10.31 -0.20
C ARG A 357 -14.06 9.89 1.03
N ASP A 358 -14.35 8.60 1.16
CA ASP A 358 -15.10 8.03 2.30
C ASP A 358 -14.56 8.47 3.67
N ALA A 359 -13.24 8.57 3.82
CA ALA A 359 -12.59 9.01 5.06
C ALA A 359 -12.91 10.47 5.45
N PHE A 360 -13.40 11.27 4.50
CA PHE A 360 -13.69 12.69 4.64
C PHE A 360 -15.20 12.98 4.63
N PHE A 361 -16.06 11.98 4.47
CA PHE A 361 -17.53 12.14 4.52
C PHE A 361 -18.04 12.67 5.87
N GLN A 362 -17.25 12.48 6.94
CA GLN A 362 -17.60 12.94 8.29
C GLN A 362 -17.03 14.31 8.63
N LEU A 363 -16.31 14.98 7.70
CA LEU A 363 -15.81 16.31 7.94
C LEU A 363 -16.95 17.31 8.15
N ALA A 364 -16.70 18.34 8.95
CA ALA A 364 -17.61 19.47 9.03
C ALA A 364 -17.71 20.15 7.65
N ALA A 365 -18.92 20.55 7.25
CA ALA A 365 -19.17 21.16 5.94
C ALA A 365 -18.26 22.36 5.64
N SER A 366 -17.90 23.15 6.67
CA SER A 366 -16.96 24.28 6.54
C SER A 366 -15.53 23.85 6.23
N GLU A 367 -15.09 22.70 6.74
CA GLU A 367 -13.75 22.15 6.50
C GLU A 367 -13.68 21.48 5.12
N GLU A 368 -14.71 20.72 4.74
CA GLU A 368 -14.86 20.18 3.38
C GLU A 368 -14.80 21.31 2.35
N GLU A 369 -15.57 22.37 2.56
CA GLU A 369 -15.62 23.52 1.65
C GLU A 369 -14.28 24.28 1.58
N LYS A 370 -13.54 24.35 2.69
CA LYS A 370 -12.18 24.91 2.69
C LYS A 370 -11.25 24.07 1.80
N LEU A 371 -11.22 22.74 2.00
CA LEU A 371 -10.39 21.84 1.19
C LEU A 371 -10.79 21.88 -0.29
N ARG A 372 -12.09 22.02 -0.59
CA ARG A 372 -12.59 22.15 -1.96
C ARG A 372 -12.11 23.45 -2.61
N ARG A 373 -12.18 24.59 -1.91
CA ARG A 373 -11.65 25.87 -2.42
C ARG A 373 -10.14 25.84 -2.64
N ASP A 374 -9.39 25.19 -1.75
CA ASP A 374 -7.95 24.99 -1.93
C ASP A 374 -7.66 24.15 -3.19
N TYR A 375 -8.47 23.12 -3.45
CA TYR A 375 -8.40 22.32 -4.68
C TYR A 375 -8.67 23.18 -5.94
N ILE A 376 -9.76 23.96 -5.94
CA ILE A 376 -10.14 24.84 -7.06
C ILE A 376 -9.03 25.85 -7.35
N ASN A 377 -8.55 26.53 -6.31
CA ASN A 377 -7.47 27.51 -6.44
C ASN A 377 -6.22 26.89 -7.05
N HIS A 378 -5.90 25.65 -6.71
CA HIS A 378 -4.76 24.95 -7.31
C HIS A 378 -4.97 24.67 -8.80
N ILE A 379 -6.14 24.17 -9.21
CA ILE A 379 -6.44 23.85 -10.61
C ILE A 379 -6.55 25.12 -11.47
N ASP A 380 -7.26 26.13 -11.00
CA ASP A 380 -7.61 27.30 -11.81
C ASP A 380 -6.45 28.29 -11.95
N ASN A 381 -5.65 28.41 -10.90
CA ASN A 381 -4.45 29.25 -10.91
C ASN A 381 -3.22 28.50 -11.41
N HIS A 382 -3.31 27.20 -11.72
CA HIS A 382 -2.20 26.51 -12.36
C HIS A 382 -1.95 27.20 -13.70
N PRO A 383 -0.86 27.98 -13.82
CA PRO A 383 -0.65 28.65 -15.07
C PRO A 383 -0.36 27.55 -16.08
N ASN A 384 -1.03 27.59 -17.24
CA ASN A 384 -0.76 26.73 -18.42
C ASN A 384 0.69 26.87 -18.94
N THR A 385 1.53 27.54 -18.17
CA THR A 385 2.95 27.70 -18.38
C THR A 385 3.63 26.35 -18.32
N SER A 386 3.90 25.83 -19.52
CA SER A 386 5.07 25.03 -19.88
C SER A 386 6.41 25.68 -19.49
N SER A 387 6.42 26.60 -18.52
CA SER A 387 7.58 27.34 -18.05
C SER A 387 8.38 26.43 -17.13
N THR A 388 9.26 25.66 -17.77
CA THR A 388 10.62 25.40 -17.27
C THR A 388 10.67 25.19 -15.76
N ILE A 389 10.21 24.02 -15.32
CA ILE A 389 10.36 23.53 -13.95
C ILE A 389 11.83 23.74 -13.56
N SER A 390 12.09 24.72 -12.70
CA SER A 390 13.41 24.96 -12.14
C SER A 390 13.80 23.72 -11.34
N PRO A 391 14.87 22.99 -11.72
CA PRO A 391 15.18 21.67 -11.19
C PRO A 391 15.85 21.70 -9.81
N LYS A 392 15.55 22.70 -8.95
CA LYS A 392 16.31 22.96 -7.71
C LYS A 392 15.53 22.83 -6.41
N ALA A 393 14.48 22.02 -6.37
CA ALA A 393 13.92 21.52 -5.11
C ALA A 393 14.21 20.02 -5.01
N ASP A 394 15.43 19.71 -4.56
CA ASP A 394 15.86 18.36 -4.21
C ASP A 394 14.96 17.78 -3.10
N VAL A 395 14.60 16.51 -3.26
CA VAL A 395 13.82 15.65 -2.34
C VAL A 395 12.32 15.99 -2.28
N ILE A 396 11.69 16.08 -3.45
CA ILE A 396 10.24 15.94 -3.57
C ILE A 396 9.91 14.46 -3.35
N ASP A 397 9.34 14.17 -2.20
CA ASP A 397 8.61 12.94 -1.96
C ASP A 397 7.51 12.86 -3.04
N HIS A 398 7.74 12.06 -4.08
CA HIS A 398 6.86 11.92 -5.26
C HIS A 398 5.52 11.24 -4.93
N GLU A 399 5.12 11.21 -3.67
CA GLU A 399 3.75 10.93 -3.31
C GLU A 399 2.86 12.06 -3.81
N LEU A 400 2.11 11.78 -4.88
CA LEU A 400 0.93 12.55 -5.32
C LEU A 400 -0.02 12.96 -4.16
N GLY A 401 0.13 12.40 -2.97
CA GLY A 401 -0.63 12.68 -1.77
C GLY A 401 0.03 13.68 -0.81
N GLY A 402 1.00 14.50 -1.20
CA GLY A 402 1.61 15.47 -0.28
C GLY A 402 0.68 16.60 0.18
N PHE A 403 -0.38 16.90 -0.58
CA PHE A 403 -1.33 17.96 -0.25
C PHE A 403 -2.62 17.38 0.34
N ASP A 404 -3.11 17.98 1.43
CA ASP A 404 -4.30 17.49 2.13
C ASP A 404 -5.55 17.47 1.23
N TRP A 405 -5.64 18.38 0.25
CA TRP A 405 -6.77 18.45 -0.67
C TRP A 405 -6.79 17.31 -1.72
N THR A 406 -5.64 16.77 -2.18
CA THR A 406 -5.63 15.58 -3.08
C THR A 406 -6.01 14.29 -2.35
N ARG A 407 -5.89 14.30 -1.02
CA ARG A 407 -6.36 13.21 -0.15
C ARG A 407 -7.85 13.32 0.15
N ALA A 408 -8.38 14.54 0.21
CA ALA A 408 -9.79 14.77 0.54
C ALA A 408 -10.75 14.40 -0.60
N PHE A 409 -10.35 14.62 -1.86
CA PHE A 409 -11.22 14.43 -3.02
C PHE A 409 -10.65 13.42 -4.03
N GLU A 410 -11.56 12.76 -4.73
CA GLU A 410 -11.30 12.03 -5.95
C GLU A 410 -11.95 12.76 -7.13
N ARG A 411 -11.25 12.78 -8.26
CA ARG A 411 -11.72 13.36 -9.50
C ARG A 411 -12.53 12.34 -10.28
N ILE A 412 -13.72 12.74 -10.75
CA ILE A 412 -14.45 11.94 -11.75
C ILE A 412 -13.86 12.27 -13.13
N PRO A 413 -13.35 11.29 -13.88
CA PRO A 413 -12.83 11.53 -15.22
C PRO A 413 -13.96 11.68 -16.25
N VAL A 414 -13.72 12.49 -17.28
CA VAL A 414 -14.53 12.47 -18.50
C VAL A 414 -14.27 11.13 -19.22
N ARG A 415 -15.28 10.55 -19.89
CA ARG A 415 -15.16 9.26 -20.59
C ARG A 415 -13.88 9.12 -21.42
N ASN A 416 -13.51 10.15 -22.19
CA ASN A 416 -12.32 10.15 -23.06
C ASN A 416 -10.98 10.12 -22.29
N GLN A 417 -10.96 10.58 -21.03
CA GLN A 417 -9.79 10.56 -20.16
C GLN A 417 -9.52 9.17 -19.57
N ILE A 418 -10.51 8.26 -19.58
CA ILE A 418 -10.40 6.92 -18.99
C ILE A 418 -9.25 6.14 -19.63
N TYR A 419 -9.10 6.18 -20.96
CA TYR A 419 -7.99 5.52 -21.64
C TYR A 419 -6.62 5.99 -21.12
N ASP A 420 -6.42 7.30 -21.00
CA ASP A 420 -5.15 7.89 -20.55
C ASP A 420 -4.84 7.50 -19.09
N ILE A 421 -5.86 7.52 -18.23
CA ILE A 421 -5.74 7.07 -16.83
C ILE A 421 -5.34 5.58 -16.76
N LEU A 422 -5.92 4.75 -17.62
CA LEU A 422 -5.58 3.33 -17.69
C LEU A 422 -4.20 3.08 -18.29
N VAL A 423 -3.75 3.84 -19.28
CA VAL A 423 -2.35 3.82 -19.77
C VAL A 423 -1.39 4.13 -18.62
N TYR A 424 -1.68 5.19 -17.85
CA TYR A 424 -0.89 5.52 -16.67
C TYR A 424 -0.86 4.37 -15.67
N ALA A 425 -2.02 3.83 -15.28
CA ALA A 425 -2.09 2.76 -14.28
C ALA A 425 -1.44 1.46 -14.77
N HIS A 426 -1.50 1.17 -16.07
CA HIS A 426 -0.98 -0.04 -16.69
C HIS A 426 0.49 0.05 -17.11
N ARG A 427 1.16 1.21 -16.99
CA ARG A 427 2.53 1.45 -17.47
C ARG A 427 3.61 0.42 -17.08
N THR A 428 3.35 -0.40 -16.04
CA THR A 428 4.24 -1.48 -15.58
C THR A 428 3.70 -2.89 -15.87
N HIS A 429 2.68 -3.01 -16.72
CA HIS A 429 1.95 -4.26 -17.02
C HIS A 429 1.50 -5.00 -15.76
N SER A 430 1.03 -4.24 -14.77
CA SER A 430 0.55 -4.77 -13.51
C SER A 430 -0.81 -5.47 -13.67
N SER A 431 -1.18 -6.26 -12.67
CA SER A 431 -2.49 -6.94 -12.65
C SER A 431 -3.65 -5.95 -12.58
N SER A 432 -4.84 -6.37 -12.99
CA SER A 432 -6.06 -5.57 -12.89
C SER A 432 -6.32 -5.04 -11.46
N THR A 433 -6.03 -5.84 -10.42
CA THR A 433 -6.13 -5.40 -9.02
C THR A 433 -5.16 -4.27 -8.68
N SER A 434 -3.93 -4.37 -9.18
CA SER A 434 -2.92 -3.34 -9.00
C SER A 434 -3.32 -2.06 -9.71
N MET A 435 -3.89 -2.15 -10.91
CA MET A 435 -4.39 -0.99 -11.65
C MET A 435 -5.55 -0.29 -10.95
N VAL A 436 -6.56 -1.01 -10.46
CA VAL A 436 -7.68 -0.41 -9.69
C VAL A 436 -7.17 0.27 -8.42
N SER A 437 -6.18 -0.33 -7.75
CA SER A 437 -5.57 0.28 -6.57
C SER A 437 -4.80 1.55 -6.94
N GLU A 438 -4.09 1.53 -8.06
CA GLU A 438 -3.32 2.66 -8.58
C GLU A 438 -4.22 3.83 -9.00
N THR A 439 -5.35 3.58 -9.66
CA THR A 439 -6.31 4.65 -10.05
C THR A 439 -6.92 5.33 -8.84
N ARG A 440 -7.26 4.58 -7.77
CA ARG A 440 -7.68 5.16 -6.49
C ARG A 440 -6.56 5.93 -5.80
N ARG A 441 -5.33 5.41 -5.83
CA ARG A 441 -4.15 6.05 -5.22
C ARG A 441 -3.89 7.43 -5.84
N ILE A 442 -4.03 7.56 -7.15
CA ILE A 442 -3.88 8.85 -7.86
C ILE A 442 -5.15 9.73 -7.80
N GLY A 443 -6.17 9.31 -7.05
CA GLY A 443 -7.37 10.11 -6.80
C GLY A 443 -8.36 10.17 -7.96
N MET A 444 -8.50 9.08 -8.73
CA MET A 444 -9.52 8.98 -9.78
C MET A 444 -10.68 8.10 -9.32
N ALA A 445 -11.88 8.67 -9.34
CA ALA A 445 -13.13 7.98 -9.05
C ALA A 445 -13.67 7.26 -10.30
N ALA A 446 -14.71 6.46 -10.13
CA ALA A 446 -15.51 5.82 -11.19
C ALA A 446 -14.76 4.87 -12.16
N ILE A 447 -13.46 4.62 -11.97
CA ILE A 447 -12.74 3.58 -12.72
C ILE A 447 -13.08 2.22 -12.11
N THR A 448 -13.86 1.43 -12.86
CA THR A 448 -14.34 0.13 -12.40
C THR A 448 -13.43 -1.02 -12.84
N TRP A 449 -13.56 -2.17 -12.17
CA TRP A 449 -12.83 -3.39 -12.54
C TRP A 449 -13.06 -3.84 -14.00
N PRO A 450 -14.30 -3.87 -14.54
CA PRO A 450 -14.52 -4.23 -15.95
C PRO A 450 -13.76 -3.34 -16.94
N MET A 451 -13.66 -2.03 -16.70
CA MET A 451 -12.90 -1.11 -17.55
C MET A 451 -11.41 -1.48 -17.60
N VAL A 452 -10.85 -1.83 -16.44
CA VAL A 452 -9.45 -2.26 -16.29
C VAL A 452 -9.21 -3.61 -16.96
N GLU A 453 -10.15 -4.55 -16.86
CA GLU A 453 -10.07 -5.86 -17.52
C GLU A 453 -10.09 -5.73 -19.04
N ILE A 454 -11.01 -4.93 -19.60
CA ILE A 454 -11.06 -4.65 -21.04
C ILE A 454 -9.70 -4.13 -21.52
N PHE A 455 -9.13 -3.16 -20.80
CA PHE A 455 -7.82 -2.60 -21.13
C PHE A 455 -6.69 -3.63 -21.06
N THR A 456 -6.65 -4.43 -19.99
CA THR A 456 -5.61 -5.45 -19.78
C THR A 456 -5.67 -6.58 -20.81
N GLN A 457 -6.87 -6.99 -21.22
CA GLN A 457 -7.09 -8.01 -22.25
C GLN A 457 -6.65 -7.53 -23.64
N LEU A 458 -6.84 -6.24 -23.93
CA LEU A 458 -6.40 -5.61 -25.17
C LEU A 458 -4.90 -5.27 -25.19
N CYS A 459 -4.20 -5.33 -24.05
CA CYS A 459 -2.77 -5.07 -24.00
C CYS A 459 -1.99 -6.19 -24.72
N PRO A 460 -1.16 -5.86 -25.72
CA PRO A 460 -0.43 -6.86 -26.50
C PRO A 460 0.52 -7.70 -25.65
N LEU A 461 1.22 -7.07 -24.69
CA LEU A 461 2.18 -7.76 -23.83
C LEU A 461 1.50 -8.69 -22.82
N CYS A 462 0.40 -8.25 -22.20
CA CYS A 462 -0.37 -9.07 -21.27
C CYS A 462 -1.05 -10.24 -22.00
N SER A 463 -1.60 -10.00 -23.20
CA SER A 463 -2.20 -11.05 -24.02
C SER A 463 -1.19 -12.15 -24.37
N LEU A 464 0.03 -11.79 -24.77
CA LEU A 464 1.11 -12.75 -25.04
C LEU A 464 1.47 -13.58 -23.80
N ARG A 465 1.60 -12.93 -22.64
CA ARG A 465 1.89 -13.61 -21.36
C ARG A 465 0.78 -14.55 -20.92
N ASN A 466 -0.48 -14.21 -21.16
CA ASN A 466 -1.60 -15.08 -20.83
C ASN A 466 -1.66 -16.31 -21.76
N LYS A 467 -1.34 -16.16 -23.05
CA LYS A 467 -1.24 -17.27 -24.01
C LYS A 467 -0.10 -18.25 -23.68
N SER A 468 1.03 -17.75 -23.18
CA SER A 468 2.13 -18.63 -22.75
C SER A 468 1.74 -19.47 -21.53
N ASN A 469 0.96 -18.92 -20.61
CA ASN A 469 0.53 -19.65 -19.41
C ASN A 469 -0.53 -20.71 -19.71
N SER A 470 -1.46 -20.45 -20.64
CA SER A 470 -2.50 -21.42 -21.00
C SER A 470 -1.95 -22.63 -21.76
N SER A 471 -0.92 -22.44 -22.60
CA SER A 471 -0.33 -23.54 -23.37
C SER A 471 0.44 -24.57 -22.52
N HIS A 472 0.96 -24.18 -21.36
CA HIS A 472 1.62 -25.11 -20.43
C HIS A 472 0.64 -25.99 -19.62
N SER A 473 -0.60 -25.55 -19.41
CA SER A 473 -1.56 -26.29 -18.58
C SER A 473 -2.12 -27.55 -19.27
N ILE A 474 -2.10 -27.62 -20.60
CA ILE A 474 -2.80 -28.67 -21.37
C ILE A 474 -1.94 -29.95 -21.54
N LYS A 475 -0.63 -29.91 -21.27
CA LYS A 475 0.27 -31.06 -21.51
C LYS A 475 0.51 -32.00 -20.33
N SER A 476 -0.20 -31.85 -19.20
CA SER A 476 0.03 -32.72 -18.03
C SER A 476 -1.03 -33.82 -17.79
N GLU A 477 -2.09 -33.89 -18.60
CA GLU A 477 -2.94 -35.08 -18.66
C GLU A 477 -2.29 -36.13 -19.57
N HIS A 478 -1.26 -36.79 -19.05
CA HIS A 478 -0.89 -38.10 -19.56
C HIS A 478 -2.01 -39.08 -19.19
N PRO A 479 -2.59 -39.82 -20.15
CA PRO A 479 -3.58 -40.85 -19.84
C PRO A 479 -2.86 -41.99 -19.12
N HIS A 480 -2.91 -41.99 -17.79
CA HIS A 480 -2.54 -43.16 -17.01
C HIS A 480 -3.67 -44.18 -17.10
N GLY A 481 -3.39 -45.27 -17.82
CA GLY A 481 -4.00 -46.57 -17.56
C GLY A 481 -5.24 -46.89 -18.37
N ALA A 482 -5.04 -47.27 -19.64
CA ALA A 482 -5.79 -48.39 -20.16
C ALA A 482 -5.37 -49.62 -19.35
N CYS A 483 -6.22 -50.06 -18.42
CA CYS A 483 -6.10 -51.41 -17.86
C CYS A 483 -6.56 -52.38 -18.94
N ASP A 484 -5.63 -53.19 -19.42
CA ASP A 484 -5.88 -54.41 -20.18
C ASP A 484 -6.91 -55.28 -19.44
N GLU A 485 -8.11 -55.38 -19.99
CA GLU A 485 -9.09 -56.39 -19.62
C GLU A 485 -8.91 -57.58 -20.55
N ASN A 486 -8.00 -58.48 -20.15
CA ASN A 486 -7.73 -59.71 -20.88
C ASN A 486 -7.57 -60.87 -19.90
N THR A 487 -8.66 -61.43 -19.35
CA THR A 487 -8.69 -62.87 -18.95
C THR A 487 -10.08 -63.42 -18.57
N ARG A 488 -10.37 -64.62 -19.12
CA ARG A 488 -11.30 -65.71 -18.72
C ARG A 488 -12.71 -65.67 -19.34
N HIS A 489 -13.08 -66.62 -20.21
CA HIS A 489 -13.32 -68.07 -20.02
C HIS A 489 -14.43 -68.41 -19.04
#